data_AF-F9TDT1-F1
#
_entry.id   AF-F9TDT1-F1
#
_cell.length_a   1.000
_cell.length_b   1.000
_cell.length_c   1.000
_cell.angle_alpha   90.00
_cell.angle_beta   90.00
_cell.angle_gamma   90.00
#
_symmetry.space_group_name_H-M   'P 1'
#
loop_
_entity.id
_entity.type
_entity.pdbx_description
1 polymer ?
#
loop_
_entity_poly.entity_id
_entity_poly.type
_entity_poly.pdbx_seq_one_letter_code
_entity_poly.pdbx_strand_id
1 'polypeptide(L)'
;MEVQVIAALIGIAGVTLSAVFSGFGYYAKVRAEKLRTTRQVLFYLLEFRAHVLASAMSPSELYEQYLNECRKYFDKKRIAGVVIPRQNQELMLGYFSQLIEQITPELSQEFISGYSNTINELAKDKPILAFQLRGKDVATKMVMLQKSYLEQLQSTDLFTTDQSISAFLQKQVTEAHDNGLREVLALLDEELTVVSRACGVVHYIKVRKIVKSKVKPTTNLEDVGIEEMFNSLLLAFSHHINSEQECVENDG
;
A
#
# COMPACT_ATOMS: atom_id res chain seq x y z
N MET A 1 65.76 -26.09 -18.72
CA MET A 1 64.94 -26.75 -17.69
C MET A 1 64.05 -25.76 -16.96
N GLU A 2 64.50 -24.53 -16.66
CA GLU A 2 63.70 -23.51 -15.95
C GLU A 2 62.44 -23.01 -16.70
N VAL A 3 62.52 -22.79 -18.01
CA VAL A 3 61.40 -22.21 -18.79
C VAL A 3 60.17 -23.13 -18.80
N GLN A 4 60.37 -24.45 -18.86
CA GLN A 4 59.27 -25.43 -18.83
C GLN A 4 58.61 -25.51 -17.45
N VAL A 5 59.39 -25.39 -16.37
CA VAL A 5 58.87 -25.36 -15.00
C VAL A 5 58.05 -24.09 -14.76
N ILE A 6 58.54 -22.93 -15.21
CA ILE A 6 57.82 -21.65 -15.10
C ILE A 6 56.52 -21.69 -15.91
N ALA A 7 56.55 -22.19 -17.15
CA ALA A 7 55.36 -22.33 -17.99
C ALA A 7 54.31 -23.28 -17.36
N ALA A 8 54.76 -24.40 -16.77
CA ALA A 8 53.87 -25.31 -16.04
C ALA A 8 53.24 -24.65 -14.82
N LEU A 9 54.00 -23.84 -14.08
CA LEU A 9 53.52 -23.11 -12.89
C LEU A 9 52.46 -22.06 -13.25
N ILE A 10 52.68 -21.31 -14.33
CA ILE A 10 51.69 -20.36 -14.87
C ILE A 10 50.43 -21.09 -15.35
N GLY A 11 50.59 -22.24 -16.03
CA GLY A 11 49.46 -23.07 -16.47
C GLY A 11 48.61 -23.58 -15.29
N ILE A 12 49.25 -24.10 -14.24
CA ILE A 12 48.57 -24.58 -13.04
C ILE A 12 47.86 -23.42 -12.32
N ALA A 13 48.52 -22.26 -12.19
CA ALA A 13 47.93 -21.06 -11.60
C ALA A 13 46.71 -20.57 -12.40
N GLY A 14 46.79 -20.57 -13.73
CA GLY A 14 45.68 -20.19 -14.61
C GLY A 14 44.49 -21.13 -14.48
N VAL A 15 44.73 -22.45 -14.43
CA VAL A 15 43.68 -23.47 -14.26
C VAL A 15 43.03 -23.37 -12.87
N THR A 16 43.82 -23.24 -11.81
CA THR A 16 43.29 -23.09 -10.45
C THR A 16 42.48 -21.81 -10.28
N LEU A 17 42.98 -20.69 -10.81
CA LEU A 17 42.26 -19.41 -10.76
C LEU A 17 40.94 -19.50 -11.54
N SER A 18 40.96 -20.11 -12.72
CA SER A 18 39.75 -20.33 -13.53
C SER A 18 38.74 -21.21 -12.79
N ALA A 19 39.18 -22.31 -12.16
CA ALA A 19 38.31 -23.19 -11.37
C ALA A 19 37.67 -22.45 -10.18
N VAL A 20 38.43 -21.59 -9.49
CA VAL A 20 37.92 -20.76 -8.38
C VAL A 20 36.85 -19.79 -8.87
N PHE A 21 37.10 -19.08 -9.98
CA PHE A 21 36.13 -18.14 -10.55
C PHE A 21 34.88 -18.85 -11.07
N SER A 22 35.02 -20.00 -11.73
CA SER A 22 33.88 -20.82 -12.16
C SER A 22 33.06 -21.32 -10.97
N GLY A 23 33.73 -21.80 -9.90
CA GLY A 23 33.07 -22.22 -8.66
C GLY A 23 32.31 -21.09 -7.99
N PHE A 24 32.94 -19.91 -7.88
CA PHE A 24 32.30 -18.71 -7.33
C PHE A 24 31.12 -18.24 -8.19
N GLY A 25 31.27 -18.23 -9.51
CA GLY A 25 30.21 -17.88 -10.45
C GLY A 25 29.00 -18.82 -10.35
N TYR A 26 29.24 -20.12 -10.25
CA TYR A 26 28.18 -21.10 -10.04
C TYR A 26 27.48 -20.91 -8.69
N TYR A 27 28.24 -20.72 -7.61
CA TYR A 27 27.68 -20.44 -6.29
C TYR A 27 26.83 -19.16 -6.29
N ALA A 28 27.33 -18.09 -6.90
CA ALA A 28 26.60 -16.82 -7.03
C ALA A 28 25.31 -16.99 -7.83
N LYS A 29 25.33 -17.77 -8.92
CA LYS A 29 24.15 -18.10 -9.72
C LYS A 29 23.10 -18.85 -8.90
N VAL A 30 23.48 -19.96 -8.25
CA VAL A 30 22.57 -20.75 -7.40
C VAL A 30 21.99 -19.90 -6.27
N ARG A 31 22.81 -19.05 -5.65
CA ARG A 31 22.35 -18.13 -4.61
C ARG A 31 21.36 -17.11 -5.16
N ALA A 32 21.60 -16.57 -6.35
CA ALA A 32 20.70 -15.62 -7.00
C ALA A 32 19.34 -16.27 -7.35
N GLU A 33 19.36 -17.50 -7.85
CA GLU A 33 18.14 -18.28 -8.15
C GLU A 33 17.32 -18.53 -6.88
N LYS A 34 17.95 -19.00 -5.78
CA LYS A 34 17.28 -19.19 -4.48
C LYS A 34 16.71 -17.90 -3.89
N LEU A 35 17.41 -16.78 -4.08
CA LEU A 35 16.95 -15.46 -3.63
C LEU A 35 15.82 -14.91 -4.50
N ARG A 36 15.77 -15.26 -5.80
CA ARG A 36 14.71 -14.80 -6.72
C ARG A 36 13.34 -15.20 -6.21
N THR A 37 13.14 -16.48 -5.88
CA THR A 37 11.85 -16.97 -5.36
C THR A 37 11.49 -16.30 -4.05
N THR A 38 12.45 -16.14 -3.13
CA THR A 38 12.20 -15.45 -1.84
C THR A 38 11.81 -13.97 -2.05
N ARG A 39 12.44 -13.27 -3.01
CA ARG A 39 12.12 -11.88 -3.35
C ARG A 39 10.76 -11.75 -4.03
N GLN A 40 10.37 -12.74 -4.81
CA GLN A 40 9.05 -12.77 -5.43
C GLN A 40 7.95 -12.93 -4.37
N VAL A 41 8.15 -13.80 -3.38
CA VAL A 41 7.26 -13.88 -2.19
C VAL A 41 7.20 -12.54 -1.46
N LEU A 42 8.35 -11.89 -1.27
CA LEU A 42 8.39 -10.56 -0.63
C LEU A 42 7.56 -9.52 -1.40
N PHE A 43 7.59 -9.56 -2.74
CA PHE A 43 6.79 -8.68 -3.59
C PHE A 43 5.29 -8.91 -3.39
N TYR A 44 4.83 -10.16 -3.45
CA TYR A 44 3.42 -10.50 -3.20
C TYR A 44 2.95 -10.01 -1.83
N LEU A 45 3.74 -10.21 -0.77
CA LEU A 45 3.39 -9.74 0.59
C LEU A 45 3.31 -8.21 0.68
N LEU A 46 4.13 -7.48 -0.08
CA LEU A 46 4.07 -6.01 -0.14
C LEU A 46 2.80 -5.54 -0.85
N GLU A 47 2.37 -6.21 -1.92
CA GLU A 47 1.11 -5.90 -2.60
C GLU A 47 -0.12 -6.24 -1.75
N PHE A 48 -0.11 -7.38 -1.05
CA PHE A 48 -1.15 -7.69 -0.05
C PHE A 48 -1.23 -6.60 1.02
N ARG A 49 -0.09 -6.14 1.54
CA ARG A 49 -0.06 -5.04 2.52
C ARG A 49 -0.61 -3.75 1.93
N ALA A 50 -0.26 -3.41 0.68
CA ALA A 50 -0.79 -2.23 0.02
C ALA A 50 -2.31 -2.30 -0.16
N HIS A 51 -2.83 -3.45 -0.59
CA HIS A 51 -4.27 -3.68 -0.69
C HIS A 51 -4.97 -3.55 0.66
N VAL A 52 -4.45 -4.17 1.73
CA VAL A 52 -5.04 -4.08 3.08
C VAL A 52 -5.03 -2.65 3.61
N LEU A 53 -3.95 -1.90 3.37
CA LEU A 53 -3.87 -0.48 3.73
C LEU A 53 -4.88 0.37 2.96
N ALA A 54 -5.04 0.15 1.66
CA ALA A 54 -6.00 0.87 0.83
C ALA A 54 -7.45 0.51 1.22
N SER A 55 -7.71 -0.77 1.51
CA SER A 55 -9.01 -1.26 2.01
C SER A 55 -9.38 -0.70 3.39
N ALA A 56 -8.39 -0.31 4.19
CA ALA A 56 -8.60 0.32 5.49
C ALA A 56 -8.83 1.85 5.38
N MET A 57 -8.74 2.44 4.19
CA MET A 57 -9.06 3.85 3.98
C MET A 57 -10.58 4.02 3.90
N SER A 58 -11.12 5.00 4.63
CA SER A 58 -12.54 5.33 4.53
C SER A 58 -12.74 6.68 3.81
N PRO A 59 -13.70 6.77 2.88
CA PRO A 59 -14.04 8.04 2.23
C PRO A 59 -14.40 9.14 3.23
N SER A 60 -15.02 8.77 4.35
CA SER A 60 -15.41 9.70 5.42
C SER A 60 -14.20 10.26 6.17
N GLU A 61 -13.20 9.44 6.50
CA GLU A 61 -11.96 9.94 7.13
C GLU A 61 -11.19 10.87 6.17
N LEU A 62 -11.12 10.53 4.89
CA LEU A 62 -10.48 11.40 3.88
C LEU A 62 -11.22 12.73 3.72
N TYR A 63 -12.56 12.70 3.78
CA TYR A 63 -13.37 13.91 3.76
C TYR A 63 -13.13 14.80 4.98
N GLU A 64 -13.06 14.23 6.18
CA GLU A 64 -12.72 14.99 7.40
C GLU A 64 -11.32 15.61 7.33
N GLN A 65 -10.33 14.88 6.79
CA GLN A 65 -8.99 15.42 6.54
C GLN A 65 -9.02 16.57 5.53
N TYR A 66 -9.76 16.42 4.43
CA TYR A 66 -9.96 17.47 3.44
C TYR A 66 -10.58 18.73 4.06
N LEU A 67 -11.61 18.58 4.90
CA LEU A 67 -12.22 19.72 5.61
C LEU A 67 -11.22 20.41 6.54
N ASN A 68 -10.37 19.64 7.22
CA ASN A 68 -9.34 20.19 8.09
C ASN A 68 -8.31 21.01 7.30
N GLU A 69 -7.86 20.51 6.14
CA GLU A 69 -6.95 21.24 5.25
C GLU A 69 -7.59 22.52 4.68
N CYS A 70 -8.87 22.46 4.29
CA CYS A 70 -9.60 23.65 3.87
C CYS A 70 -9.63 24.72 4.97
N ARG A 71 -9.95 24.32 6.21
CA ARG A 71 -9.96 25.24 7.37
C ARG A 71 -8.59 25.86 7.60
N LYS A 72 -7.52 25.04 7.65
CA LYS A 72 -6.15 25.53 7.78
C LYS A 72 -5.80 26.56 6.71
N TYR A 73 -6.19 26.31 5.45
CA TYR A 73 -5.95 27.23 4.35
C TYR A 73 -6.70 28.56 4.52
N PHE A 74 -8.01 28.51 4.84
CA PHE A 74 -8.80 29.72 5.05
C PHE A 74 -8.30 30.54 6.24
N ASP A 75 -7.91 29.89 7.34
CA ASP A 75 -7.31 30.54 8.50
C ASP A 75 -5.99 31.22 8.12
N LYS A 76 -5.13 30.53 7.35
CA LYS A 76 -3.85 31.08 6.86
C LYS A 76 -4.06 32.31 5.97
N LYS A 77 -5.09 32.31 5.12
CA LYS A 77 -5.45 33.44 4.24
C LYS A 77 -6.34 34.48 4.90
N ARG A 78 -6.74 34.29 6.17
CA ARG A 78 -7.66 35.15 6.92
C ARG A 78 -9.01 35.36 6.23
N ILE A 79 -9.51 34.33 5.55
CA ILE A 79 -10.81 34.36 4.87
C ILE A 79 -11.87 33.90 5.89
N ALA A 80 -12.72 34.82 6.34
CA ALA A 80 -13.76 34.54 7.32
C ALA A 80 -15.11 34.17 6.65
N GLY A 81 -15.93 33.40 7.35
CA GLY A 81 -17.33 33.13 6.96
C GLY A 81 -17.54 32.04 5.90
N VAL A 82 -16.50 31.27 5.55
CA VAL A 82 -16.63 30.18 4.58
C VAL A 82 -17.36 29.00 5.22
N VAL A 83 -18.54 28.68 4.71
CA VAL A 83 -19.30 27.48 5.06
C VAL A 83 -19.30 26.55 3.86
N ILE A 84 -18.75 25.35 4.02
CA ILE A 84 -18.75 24.33 2.96
C ILE A 84 -20.18 23.75 2.87
N PRO A 85 -20.87 23.87 1.72
CA PRO A 85 -22.23 23.37 1.57
C PRO A 85 -22.32 21.86 1.80
N ARG A 86 -23.38 21.40 2.48
CA ARG A 86 -23.63 19.95 2.70
C ARG A 86 -23.79 19.17 1.40
N GLN A 87 -24.29 19.80 0.33
CA GLN A 87 -24.42 19.18 -0.99
C GLN A 87 -23.06 18.74 -1.57
N ASN A 88 -21.97 19.41 -1.18
CA ASN A 88 -20.61 19.03 -1.61
C ASN A 88 -20.10 17.79 -0.87
N GLN A 89 -20.70 17.42 0.26
CA GLN A 89 -20.29 16.26 1.04
C GLN A 89 -20.48 14.98 0.24
N GLU A 90 -21.66 14.77 -0.37
CA GLU A 90 -21.94 13.56 -1.14
C GLU A 90 -21.03 13.44 -2.37
N LEU A 91 -20.80 14.55 -3.08
CA LEU A 91 -19.87 14.60 -4.20
C LEU A 91 -18.44 14.25 -3.79
N MET A 92 -17.94 14.81 -2.69
CA MET A 92 -16.58 14.54 -2.21
C MET A 92 -16.42 13.12 -1.68
N LEU A 93 -17.44 12.59 -0.99
CA LEU A 93 -17.44 11.18 -0.56
C LEU A 93 -17.41 10.24 -1.76
N GLY A 94 -18.17 10.53 -2.82
CA GLY A 94 -18.13 9.77 -4.07
C GLY A 94 -16.75 9.82 -4.75
N TYR A 95 -16.16 11.02 -4.81
CA TYR A 95 -14.80 11.21 -5.34
C TYR A 95 -13.76 10.39 -4.56
N PHE A 96 -13.76 10.46 -3.22
CA PHE A 96 -12.83 9.68 -2.40
C PHE A 96 -13.06 8.17 -2.52
N SER A 97 -14.31 7.73 -2.66
CA SER A 97 -14.62 6.32 -2.92
C SER A 97 -14.00 5.84 -4.23
N GLN A 98 -14.16 6.61 -5.32
CA GLN A 98 -13.57 6.28 -6.61
C GLN A 98 -12.04 6.33 -6.58
N LEU A 99 -11.46 7.31 -5.88
CA LEU A 99 -10.01 7.37 -5.70
C LEU A 99 -9.48 6.11 -4.99
N ILE A 100 -10.10 5.72 -3.87
CA ILE A 100 -9.71 4.52 -3.12
C ILE A 100 -9.80 3.30 -4.04
N GLU A 101 -10.88 3.15 -4.80
CA GLU A 101 -11.06 2.05 -5.76
C GLU A 101 -9.95 2.02 -6.81
N GLN A 102 -9.58 3.17 -7.38
CA GLN A 102 -8.54 3.24 -8.42
C GLN A 102 -7.11 3.00 -7.90
N ILE A 103 -6.81 3.38 -6.65
CA ILE A 103 -5.47 3.18 -6.07
C ILE A 103 -5.31 1.83 -5.39
N THR A 104 -6.41 1.12 -5.10
CA THR A 104 -6.38 -0.20 -4.48
C THR A 104 -5.90 -1.22 -5.51
N PRO A 105 -4.75 -1.89 -5.29
CA PRO A 105 -4.28 -2.91 -6.22
C PRO A 105 -5.30 -4.04 -6.32
N GLU A 106 -5.75 -4.44 -7.50
CA GLU A 106 -6.67 -5.58 -7.61
C GLU A 106 -5.97 -6.90 -7.26
N LEU A 107 -6.48 -7.61 -6.25
CA LEU A 107 -6.06 -8.97 -5.93
C LEU A 107 -6.77 -9.98 -6.84
N SER A 108 -6.41 -9.98 -8.13
CA SER A 108 -7.00 -10.88 -9.10
C SER A 108 -6.76 -12.36 -8.75
N GLN A 109 -7.58 -13.26 -9.31
CA GLN A 109 -7.38 -14.70 -9.13
C GLN A 109 -6.01 -15.17 -9.67
N GLU A 110 -5.49 -14.49 -10.70
CA GLU A 110 -4.15 -14.71 -11.23
C GLU A 110 -3.07 -14.31 -10.22
N PHE A 111 -3.25 -13.19 -9.51
CA PHE A 111 -2.34 -12.77 -8.44
C PHE A 111 -2.31 -13.79 -7.29
N ILE A 112 -3.48 -14.22 -6.82
CA ILE A 112 -3.59 -15.19 -5.71
C ILE A 112 -2.98 -16.54 -6.10
N SER A 113 -3.26 -17.02 -7.32
CA SER A 113 -2.67 -18.26 -7.83
C SER A 113 -1.15 -18.13 -8.05
N GLY A 114 -0.69 -16.98 -8.54
CA GLY A 114 0.72 -16.63 -8.66
C GLY A 114 1.47 -16.65 -7.31
N TYR A 115 0.86 -16.09 -6.26
CA TYR A 115 1.39 -16.14 -4.90
C TYR A 115 1.49 -17.60 -4.41
N SER A 116 0.40 -18.37 -4.50
CA SER A 116 0.36 -19.77 -4.07
C SER A 116 1.43 -20.62 -4.78
N ASN A 117 1.58 -20.45 -6.10
CA ASN A 117 2.62 -21.12 -6.87
C ASN A 117 4.02 -20.72 -6.43
N THR A 118 4.24 -19.44 -6.13
CA THR A 118 5.54 -18.95 -5.64
C THR A 118 5.87 -19.53 -4.26
N ILE A 119 4.88 -19.70 -3.39
CA ILE A 119 5.06 -20.40 -2.10
C ILE A 119 5.39 -21.88 -2.30
N ASN A 120 4.78 -22.55 -3.29
CA ASN A 120 5.11 -23.93 -3.65
C ASN A 120 6.56 -24.06 -4.14
N GLU A 121 7.02 -23.12 -4.97
CA GLU A 121 8.42 -23.06 -5.39
C GLU A 121 9.36 -22.74 -4.22
N LEU A 122 8.97 -21.84 -3.32
CA LEU A 122 9.75 -21.54 -2.12
C LEU A 122 9.93 -22.77 -1.24
N ALA A 123 8.93 -23.66 -1.18
CA ALA A 123 8.99 -24.88 -0.37
C ALA A 123 10.13 -25.82 -0.79
N LYS A 124 10.56 -25.79 -2.06
CA LYS A 124 11.68 -26.59 -2.57
C LYS A 124 13.03 -26.17 -1.95
N ASP A 125 13.19 -24.87 -1.66
CA ASP A 125 14.43 -24.30 -1.12
C ASP A 125 14.37 -24.02 0.39
N LYS A 126 13.21 -23.59 0.89
CA LYS A 126 12.96 -23.12 2.26
C LYS A 126 11.62 -23.66 2.79
N PRO A 127 11.52 -24.98 3.04
CA PRO A 127 10.24 -25.63 3.39
C PRO A 127 9.61 -25.09 4.68
N ILE A 128 10.42 -24.78 5.70
CA ILE A 128 9.93 -24.23 6.97
C ILE A 128 9.30 -22.85 6.77
N LEU A 129 9.95 -21.99 5.97
CA LEU A 129 9.44 -20.65 5.67
C LEU A 129 8.14 -20.73 4.85
N ALA A 130 8.09 -21.62 3.86
CA ALA A 130 6.89 -21.84 3.07
C ALA A 130 5.72 -22.37 3.93
N PHE A 131 5.99 -23.28 4.87
CA PHE A 131 4.98 -23.76 5.81
C PHE A 131 4.43 -22.65 6.71
N GLN A 132 5.32 -21.79 7.25
CA GLN A 132 4.91 -20.65 8.07
C GLN A 132 3.99 -19.68 7.32
N LEU A 133 4.33 -19.35 6.06
CA LEU A 133 3.51 -18.47 5.22
C LEU A 133 2.17 -19.09 4.86
N ARG A 134 2.11 -20.40 4.58
CA ARG A 134 0.83 -21.10 4.34
C ARG A 134 -0.08 -21.11 5.56
N GLY A 135 0.47 -21.31 6.76
CA GLY A 135 -0.32 -21.32 8.00
C GLY A 135 -0.98 -19.98 8.29
N LYS A 136 -0.35 -18.89 7.85
CA LYS A 136 -0.80 -17.51 8.03
C LYS A 136 -1.73 -17.03 6.91
N ASP A 137 -1.62 -17.56 5.70
CA ASP A 137 -2.54 -17.35 4.56
C ASP A 137 -4.01 -17.72 4.89
N VAL A 138 -4.22 -18.69 5.79
CA VAL A 138 -5.56 -19.09 6.26
C VAL A 138 -6.23 -18.00 7.10
N ALA A 139 -5.47 -17.33 7.97
CA ALA A 139 -5.98 -16.24 8.80
C ALA A 139 -6.36 -15.02 7.94
N THR A 140 -5.53 -14.68 6.96
CA THR A 140 -5.80 -13.60 6.00
C THR A 140 -7.06 -13.88 5.18
N LYS A 141 -7.26 -15.12 4.69
CA LYS A 141 -8.47 -15.52 3.96
C LYS A 141 -9.73 -15.47 4.83
N MET A 142 -9.65 -15.86 6.11
CA MET A 142 -10.78 -15.75 7.04
C MET A 142 -11.24 -14.30 7.23
N VAL A 143 -10.31 -13.37 7.39
CA VAL A 143 -10.65 -11.94 7.55
C VAL A 143 -11.19 -11.35 6.24
N MET A 144 -10.68 -11.77 5.07
CA MET A 144 -11.26 -11.35 3.79
C MET A 144 -12.68 -11.89 3.56
N LEU A 145 -12.96 -13.13 3.98
CA LEU A 145 -14.31 -13.71 3.97
C LEU A 145 -15.26 -12.97 4.92
N GLN A 146 -14.74 -12.43 6.03
CA GLN A 146 -15.53 -11.64 6.96
C GLN A 146 -16.14 -10.41 6.28
N LYS A 147 -15.45 -9.74 5.35
CA LYS A 147 -16.01 -8.61 4.58
C LYS A 147 -17.25 -9.01 3.79
N SER A 148 -17.16 -10.10 3.02
CA SER A 148 -18.29 -10.60 2.22
C SER A 148 -19.47 -11.03 3.09
N TYR A 149 -19.20 -11.66 4.24
CA TYR A 149 -20.24 -12.00 5.21
C TYR A 149 -20.89 -10.76 5.84
N LEU A 150 -20.10 -9.73 6.16
CA LEU A 150 -20.61 -8.48 6.72
C LEU A 150 -21.45 -7.68 5.71
N GLU A 151 -21.06 -7.66 4.44
CA GLU A 151 -21.84 -7.05 3.35
C GLU A 151 -23.19 -7.77 3.16
N GLN A 152 -23.19 -9.11 3.24
CA GLN A 152 -24.43 -9.90 3.22
C GLN A 152 -25.29 -9.63 4.47
N LEU A 153 -24.68 -9.52 5.65
CA LEU A 153 -25.39 -9.23 6.89
C LEU A 153 -26.12 -7.87 6.81
N GLN A 154 -25.44 -6.85 6.26
CA GLN A 154 -26.01 -5.50 6.07
C GLN A 154 -27.22 -5.48 5.13
N SER A 155 -27.35 -6.47 4.24
CA SER A 155 -28.50 -6.61 3.33
C SER A 155 -29.70 -7.34 3.96
N THR A 156 -29.59 -7.79 5.21
CA THR A 156 -30.62 -8.58 5.89
C THR A 156 -31.63 -7.69 6.62
N ASP A 157 -32.89 -8.14 6.74
CA ASP A 157 -34.00 -7.37 7.35
C ASP A 157 -33.71 -6.85 8.78
N LEU A 158 -32.79 -7.49 9.51
CA LEU A 158 -32.30 -7.05 10.83
C LEU A 158 -31.64 -5.66 10.82
N PHE A 159 -31.06 -5.23 9.69
CA PHE A 159 -30.43 -3.91 9.54
C PHE A 159 -31.38 -2.82 9.03
N THR A 160 -32.59 -3.19 8.58
CA THR A 160 -33.55 -2.26 7.95
C THR A 160 -34.78 -1.98 8.81
N THR A 161 -35.06 -2.80 9.84
CA THR A 161 -36.33 -2.75 10.59
C THR A 161 -36.36 -1.71 11.72
N ASP A 162 -35.23 -1.39 12.36
CA ASP A 162 -35.16 -0.40 13.45
C ASP A 162 -33.89 0.47 13.30
N GLN A 163 -34.08 1.80 13.23
CA GLN A 163 -33.02 2.77 12.97
C GLN A 163 -31.96 2.81 14.07
N SER A 164 -32.33 2.52 15.32
CA SER A 164 -31.40 2.50 16.46
C SER A 164 -30.54 1.24 16.48
N ILE A 165 -31.14 0.08 16.17
CA ILE A 165 -30.46 -1.21 16.06
C ILE A 165 -29.56 -1.22 14.83
N SER A 166 -30.04 -0.68 13.71
CA SER A 166 -29.29 -0.49 12.47
C SER A 166 -27.99 0.29 12.71
N ALA A 167 -28.07 1.46 13.36
CA ALA A 167 -26.89 2.29 13.65
C ALA A 167 -25.91 1.59 14.61
N PHE A 168 -26.42 0.88 15.63
CA PHE A 168 -25.57 0.11 16.55
C PHE A 168 -24.87 -1.05 15.84
N LEU A 169 -25.60 -1.83 15.04
CA LEU A 169 -25.04 -2.95 14.28
C LEU A 169 -24.03 -2.46 13.23
N GLN A 170 -24.33 -1.37 12.52
CA GLN A 170 -23.40 -0.78 11.56
C GLN A 170 -22.09 -0.37 12.23
N LYS A 171 -22.17 0.27 13.41
CA LYS A 171 -20.98 0.60 14.20
C LYS A 171 -20.18 -0.64 14.60
N GLN A 172 -20.84 -1.69 15.09
CA GLN A 172 -20.18 -2.95 15.47
C GLN A 172 -19.52 -3.64 14.26
N VAL A 173 -20.19 -3.63 13.11
CA VAL A 173 -19.67 -4.18 11.86
C VAL A 173 -18.42 -3.42 11.41
N THR A 174 -18.45 -2.09 11.43
CA THR A 174 -17.29 -1.25 11.10
C THR A 174 -16.14 -1.49 12.07
N GLU A 175 -16.39 -1.50 13.38
CA GLU A 175 -15.35 -1.76 14.39
C GLU A 175 -14.74 -3.17 14.25
N ALA A 176 -15.56 -4.19 13.99
CA ALA A 176 -15.09 -5.55 13.76
C ALA A 176 -14.26 -5.66 12.48
N HIS A 177 -14.68 -4.98 11.40
CA HIS A 177 -13.94 -4.93 10.15
C HIS A 177 -12.59 -4.23 10.31
N ASP A 178 -12.56 -3.06 10.95
CA ASP A 178 -11.35 -2.29 11.21
C ASP A 178 -10.36 -3.07 12.08
N ASN A 179 -10.85 -3.76 13.11
CA ASN A 179 -10.02 -4.61 13.95
C ASN A 179 -9.46 -5.80 13.17
N GLY A 180 -10.28 -6.44 12.34
CA GLY A 180 -9.83 -7.52 11.44
C GLY A 180 -8.73 -7.05 10.48
N LEU A 181 -8.91 -5.89 9.83
CA LEU A 181 -7.89 -5.32 8.94
C LEU A 181 -6.58 -5.00 9.67
N ARG A 182 -6.64 -4.50 10.91
CA ARG A 182 -5.44 -4.27 11.74
C ARG A 182 -4.71 -5.56 12.09
N GLU A 183 -5.45 -6.63 12.39
CA GLU A 183 -4.86 -7.93 12.69
C GLU A 183 -4.19 -8.55 11.46
N VAL A 184 -4.84 -8.49 10.29
CA VAL A 184 -4.24 -8.90 9.01
C VAL A 184 -2.98 -8.09 8.71
N LEU A 185 -3.02 -6.77 8.91
CA LEU A 185 -1.87 -5.91 8.69
C LEU A 185 -0.70 -6.28 9.61
N ALA A 186 -0.97 -6.55 10.89
CA ALA A 186 0.05 -6.97 11.84
C ALA A 186 0.68 -8.32 11.45
N LEU A 187 -0.15 -9.26 10.99
CA LEU A 187 0.29 -10.57 10.52
C LEU A 187 1.15 -10.45 9.25
N LEU A 188 0.72 -9.64 8.27
CA LEU A 188 1.51 -9.31 7.08
C LEU A 188 2.84 -8.63 7.41
N ASP A 189 2.85 -7.69 8.37
CA ASP A 189 4.07 -7.01 8.82
C ASP A 189 5.08 -8.00 9.45
N GLU A 190 4.58 -9.01 10.17
CA GLU A 190 5.41 -10.09 10.70
C GLU A 190 5.98 -10.96 9.57
N GLU A 191 5.14 -11.37 8.60
CA GLU A 191 5.58 -12.16 7.45
C GLU A 191 6.61 -11.42 6.60
N LEU A 192 6.38 -10.15 6.32
CA LEU A 192 7.32 -9.26 5.65
C LEU A 192 8.66 -9.19 6.39
N THR A 193 8.63 -9.11 7.72
CA THR A 193 9.83 -9.11 8.55
C THR A 193 10.60 -10.43 8.42
N VAL A 194 9.92 -11.57 8.45
CA VAL A 194 10.54 -12.89 8.32
C VAL A 194 11.12 -13.11 6.92
N VAL A 195 10.33 -12.85 5.87
CA VAL A 195 10.75 -13.06 4.48
C VAL A 195 11.86 -12.09 4.08
N SER A 196 11.80 -10.82 4.53
CA SER A 196 12.85 -9.84 4.21
C SER A 196 14.21 -10.18 4.82
N ARG A 197 14.25 -10.82 6.00
CA ARG A 197 15.50 -11.39 6.55
C ARG A 197 16.06 -12.48 5.64
N ALA A 198 15.18 -13.34 5.11
CA ALA A 198 15.53 -14.41 4.19
C ALA A 198 16.02 -13.90 2.81
N CYS A 199 15.71 -12.65 2.45
CA CYS A 199 16.21 -11.92 1.27
C CYS A 199 17.55 -11.19 1.51
N GLY A 200 18.00 -11.08 2.76
CA GLY A 200 19.24 -10.43 3.17
C GLY A 200 19.04 -9.06 3.83
N VAL A 201 20.10 -8.58 4.48
CA VAL A 201 20.07 -7.41 5.39
C VAL A 201 19.55 -6.13 4.72
N VAL A 202 19.89 -5.89 3.46
CA VAL A 202 19.43 -4.69 2.73
C VAL A 202 17.90 -4.67 2.59
N HIS A 203 17.30 -5.81 2.21
CA HIS A 203 15.85 -5.93 2.09
C HIS A 203 15.18 -5.84 3.45
N TYR A 204 15.75 -6.47 4.48
CA TYR A 204 15.28 -6.34 5.85
C TYR A 204 15.21 -4.89 6.33
N ILE A 205 16.26 -4.09 6.08
CA ILE A 205 16.28 -2.68 6.47
C ILE A 205 15.21 -1.89 5.71
N LYS A 206 15.09 -2.09 4.39
CA LYS A 206 14.08 -1.40 3.57
C LYS A 206 12.66 -1.73 4.02
N VAL A 207 12.35 -3.01 4.22
CA VAL A 207 11.04 -3.46 4.69
C VAL A 207 10.76 -2.97 6.10
N ARG A 208 11.76 -2.99 6.99
CA ARG A 208 11.60 -2.43 8.34
C ARG A 208 11.26 -0.94 8.31
N LYS A 209 11.76 -0.17 7.33
CA LYS A 209 11.34 1.22 7.14
C LYS A 209 9.87 1.31 6.71
N ILE A 210 9.46 0.50 5.73
CA ILE A 210 8.08 0.44 5.21
C ILE A 210 7.07 0.02 6.29
N VAL A 211 7.41 -0.96 7.13
CA VAL A 211 6.56 -1.43 8.24
C VAL A 211 6.49 -0.39 9.36
N LYS A 212 7.62 0.27 9.69
CA LYS A 212 7.67 1.30 10.73
C LYS A 212 6.96 2.59 10.35
N SER A 213 6.89 2.93 9.06
CA SER A 213 5.92 3.91 8.61
C SER A 213 4.53 3.29 8.80
N LYS A 214 3.97 3.42 10.02
CA LYS A 214 2.55 3.23 10.36
C LYS A 214 1.62 4.23 9.67
N VAL A 215 2.15 4.84 8.63
CA VAL A 215 1.46 5.73 7.74
C VAL A 215 0.45 4.81 7.04
N LYS A 216 -0.79 4.69 7.58
CA LYS A 216 -2.00 4.79 6.75
C LYS A 216 -1.57 5.74 5.65
N PRO A 217 -1.54 5.34 4.35
CA PRO A 217 -0.96 6.16 3.30
C PRO A 217 -1.35 7.57 3.64
N THR A 218 -0.40 8.37 4.14
CA THR A 218 -0.73 9.73 4.49
C THR A 218 -0.82 10.29 3.10
N THR A 219 -2.01 10.21 2.53
CA THR A 219 -2.71 11.40 2.08
C THR A 219 -2.61 12.42 3.21
N ASN A 220 -1.39 12.86 3.55
CA ASN A 220 -1.16 14.22 3.92
C ASN A 220 -1.61 14.92 2.65
N LEU A 221 -2.88 15.30 2.64
CA LEU A 221 -3.49 16.07 1.59
C LEU A 221 -2.68 17.38 1.37
N GLU A 222 -1.81 17.74 2.33
CA GLU A 222 -0.68 18.68 2.20
C GLU A 222 0.22 18.39 0.98
N ASP A 223 0.55 17.12 0.66
CA ASP A 223 1.37 16.73 -0.51
C ASP A 223 0.56 16.66 -1.82
N VAL A 224 -0.78 16.75 -1.74
CA VAL A 224 -1.70 16.67 -2.91
C VAL A 224 -1.85 18.04 -3.60
N GLY A 225 -1.13 19.07 -3.16
CA GLY A 225 -1.13 20.39 -3.80
C GLY A 225 -2.44 21.15 -3.62
N ILE A 226 -3.24 20.83 -2.58
CA ILE A 226 -4.53 21.48 -2.31
C ILE A 226 -4.37 22.99 -2.15
N GLU A 227 -3.30 23.43 -1.47
CA GLU A 227 -2.98 24.85 -1.31
C GLU A 227 -2.73 25.53 -2.67
N GLU A 228 -2.04 24.87 -3.59
CA GLU A 228 -1.74 25.39 -4.93
C GLU A 228 -3.01 25.48 -5.79
N MET A 229 -3.88 24.48 -5.69
CA MET A 229 -5.19 24.47 -6.34
C MET A 229 -6.07 25.62 -5.81
N PHE A 230 -6.15 25.81 -4.49
CA PHE A 230 -6.91 26.91 -3.91
C PHE A 230 -6.32 28.29 -4.26
N ASN A 231 -4.99 28.44 -4.26
CA ASN A 231 -4.34 29.67 -4.69
C ASN A 231 -4.69 29.99 -6.16
N SER A 232 -4.68 28.98 -7.04
CA SER A 232 -5.04 29.14 -8.46
C SER A 232 -6.51 29.56 -8.62
N LEU A 233 -7.42 28.95 -7.86
CA LEU A 233 -8.84 29.30 -7.85
C LEU A 233 -9.08 30.74 -7.34
N LEU A 234 -8.42 31.14 -6.24
CA LEU A 234 -8.53 32.50 -5.72
C LEU A 234 -7.96 33.54 -6.70
N LEU A 235 -6.85 33.23 -7.37
CA LEU A 235 -6.29 34.11 -8.41
C LEU A 235 -7.27 34.26 -9.57
N ALA A 236 -7.83 33.15 -10.08
CA ALA A 236 -8.82 33.19 -11.15
C ALA A 236 -10.07 33.99 -10.75
N PHE A 237 -10.55 33.81 -9.51
CA PHE A 237 -11.69 34.56 -8.98
C PHE A 237 -11.39 36.05 -8.85
N SER A 238 -10.19 36.42 -8.37
CA SER A 238 -9.77 37.82 -8.28
C SER A 238 -9.66 38.48 -9.66
N HIS A 239 -9.16 37.75 -10.66
CA HIS A 239 -9.11 38.23 -12.04
C HIS A 239 -10.51 38.44 -12.61
N HIS A 240 -11.45 37.54 -12.32
CA HIS A 240 -12.82 37.66 -12.77
C HIS A 240 -13.52 38.90 -12.17
N ILE A 241 -13.41 39.11 -10.86
CA ILE A 241 -13.97 40.29 -10.19
C ILE A 241 -13.37 41.59 -10.76
N ASN A 242 -12.04 41.65 -10.91
CA ASN A 242 -11.37 42.84 -11.42
C ASN A 242 -11.79 43.12 -12.88
N SER A 243 -11.97 42.08 -13.70
CA SER A 243 -12.44 42.23 -15.09
C SER A 243 -13.90 42.70 -15.19
N GLU A 244 -14.76 42.34 -14.23
CA GLU A 244 -16.13 42.84 -14.19
C GLU A 244 -16.20 44.30 -13.72
N GLN A 245 -15.33 44.72 -12.80
CA GLN A 245 -15.26 46.12 -12.36
C GLN A 245 -14.75 47.07 -13.45
N GLU A 246 -13.75 46.67 -14.25
CA GLU A 246 -13.27 47.48 -15.39
C GLU A 246 -14.30 47.65 -16.51
N CYS A 247 -15.23 46.69 -16.67
CA CYS A 247 -16.35 46.83 -17.61
C CYS A 247 -17.42 47.81 -17.11
N VAL A 248 -17.59 47.98 -15.79
CA VAL A 248 -18.60 48.90 -15.22
C VAL A 248 -18.10 50.35 -15.18
N GLU A 249 -16.79 50.59 -15.04
CA GLU A 249 -16.22 51.96 -15.05
C GLU A 249 -16.09 52.56 -16.47
N ASN A 250 -16.09 51.76 -17.54
CA ASN A 250 -16.00 52.27 -18.92
C ASN A 250 -17.36 52.63 -19.56
N ASP A 251 -18.48 52.32 -18.90
CA ASP A 251 -19.84 52.66 -19.34
C ASP A 251 -20.46 53.85 -18.55
N GLY A 252 -19.64 54.58 -17.77
CA GLY A 252 -20.02 55.76 -16.98
C GLY A 252 -19.71 57.11 -17.63
#